data_AF-A0A3P8IUN8-F1
#
_entry.id   AF-A0A3P8IUN8-F1
#
_cell.length_a   1.000
_cell.length_b   1.000
_cell.length_c   1.000
_cell.angle_alpha   90.00
_cell.angle_beta   90.00
_cell.angle_gamma   90.00
#
_symmetry.space_group_name_H-M   'P 1'
#
loop_
_entity.id
_entity.type
_entity.pdbx_description
1 polymer ?
#
loop_
_entity_poly.entity_id
_entity_poly.type
_entity_poly.pdbx_seq_one_letter_code
_entity_poly.pdbx_strand_id
1 'polypeptide(L)'
;MIEFDGVSKSFAGQPAVKNINLHLREGAFSVLIGTSGSGKSTTLKMINRLVEHDSGTIRFAGQDIREQPVLALRRRMGYAIQSIGLFPTGRWRRISPPSRSCRSGRAKK
;
A
#
# COMPACT_ATOMS: atom_id res chain seq x y z
N MET A 1 5.74 -3.51 9.05
CA MET A 1 6.46 -2.24 8.74
C MET A 1 6.69 -2.11 7.22
N ILE A 2 6.57 -0.92 6.63
CA ILE A 2 6.88 -0.62 5.21
C ILE A 2 7.92 0.50 5.15
N GLU A 3 8.94 0.34 4.30
CA GLU A 3 10.06 1.29 4.19
C GLU A 3 10.36 1.59 2.72
N PHE A 4 10.64 2.85 2.44
CA PHE A 4 11.12 3.34 1.15
C PHE A 4 12.51 3.93 1.36
N ASP A 5 13.44 3.49 0.54
CA ASP A 5 14.84 3.88 0.57
C ASP A 5 15.26 4.35 -0.83
N GLY A 6 15.32 5.67 -1.00
CA GLY A 6 15.71 6.35 -2.23
C GLY A 6 14.83 6.06 -3.45
N VAL A 7 13.55 5.79 -3.25
CA VAL A 7 12.70 5.23 -4.30
C VAL A 7 12.28 6.29 -5.33
N SER A 8 12.43 5.96 -6.61
CA SER A 8 12.00 6.84 -7.71
C SER A 8 11.17 6.09 -8.75
N LYS A 9 10.25 6.82 -9.39
CA LYS A 9 9.45 6.35 -10.51
C LYS A 9 9.22 7.44 -11.54
N SER A 10 9.44 7.10 -12.80
CA SER A 10 9.15 7.91 -13.97
C SER A 10 8.25 7.14 -14.94
N PHE A 11 7.41 7.88 -15.66
CA PHE A 11 6.60 7.36 -16.76
C PHE A 11 6.97 8.12 -18.02
N ALA A 12 7.39 7.41 -19.08
CA ALA A 12 7.79 8.03 -20.35
C ALA A 12 8.77 9.21 -20.19
N GLY A 13 9.77 9.07 -19.31
CA GLY A 13 10.75 10.11 -19.00
C GLY A 13 10.26 11.22 -18.05
N GLN A 14 8.98 11.26 -17.70
CA GLN A 14 8.43 12.21 -16.73
C GLN A 14 8.44 11.64 -15.31
N PRO A 15 9.14 12.26 -14.36
CA PRO A 15 9.25 11.75 -13.00
C PRO A 15 7.95 11.95 -12.21
N ALA A 16 7.33 10.86 -11.75
CA ALA A 16 6.14 10.88 -10.90
C ALA A 16 6.47 10.81 -9.40
N VAL A 17 7.56 10.14 -9.03
CA VAL A 17 8.10 10.08 -7.67
C VAL A 17 9.62 10.20 -7.75
N LYS A 18 10.23 11.07 -6.95
CA LYS A 18 11.68 11.31 -6.94
C LYS A 18 12.26 11.07 -5.56
N ASN A 19 13.20 10.13 -5.45
CA ASN A 19 14.06 9.89 -4.30
C ASN A 19 13.33 9.97 -2.95
N ILE A 20 12.23 9.22 -2.81
CA ILE A 20 11.41 9.28 -1.61
C ILE A 20 11.93 8.32 -0.55
N ASN A 21 12.05 8.83 0.68
CA ASN A 21 12.40 8.07 1.87
C ASN A 21 11.21 8.14 2.85
N LEU A 22 10.62 7.00 3.18
CA LEU A 22 9.42 6.91 4.02
C LEU A 22 9.50 5.69 4.92
N HIS A 23 9.12 5.85 6.18
CA HIS A 23 9.01 4.75 7.14
C HIS A 23 7.60 4.71 7.70
N LEU A 24 6.85 3.67 7.34
CA LEU A 24 5.50 3.42 7.84
C LEU A 24 5.56 2.29 8.89
N ARG A 25 5.38 2.70 10.15
CA ARG A 25 5.41 1.77 11.29
C ARG A 25 4.20 0.84 11.27
N GLU A 26 4.40 -0.35 11.81
CA GLU A 26 3.30 -1.30 12.00
C GLU A 26 2.27 -0.77 13.00
N GLY A 27 0.99 -1.02 12.72
CA GLY A 27 -0.12 -0.52 13.55
C GLY A 27 -0.38 1.00 13.46
N ALA A 28 0.42 1.75 12.70
CA ALA A 28 0.22 3.18 12.54
C ALA A 28 -0.86 3.49 11.49
N PHE A 29 -1.71 4.48 11.80
CA PHE A 29 -2.56 5.11 10.80
C PHE A 29 -1.79 6.26 10.15
N SER A 30 -1.45 6.10 8.88
CA SER A 30 -0.67 7.09 8.11
C SER A 30 -1.49 7.65 6.98
N VAL A 31 -1.41 8.96 6.76
CA VAL A 31 -2.14 9.66 5.69
C VAL A 31 -1.13 10.30 4.74
N LEU A 32 -1.28 10.04 3.45
CA LEU A 32 -0.46 10.66 2.40
C LEU A 32 -1.28 11.72 1.67
N ILE A 33 -0.91 13.00 1.85
CA ILE A 33 -1.63 14.17 1.32
C ILE A 33 -0.72 14.91 0.32
N GLY A 34 -1.33 15.54 -0.69
CA GLY A 34 -0.62 16.30 -1.72
C GLY A 34 -1.54 16.64 -2.89
N THR A 35 -1.11 17.55 -3.76
CA THR A 35 -1.85 17.99 -4.96
C THR A 35 -2.11 16.85 -5.95
N SER A 36 -3.12 16.98 -6.82
CA SER A 36 -3.30 16.01 -7.90
C SER A 36 -2.02 15.88 -8.74
N GLY A 37 -1.64 14.66 -9.12
CA GLY A 37 -0.39 14.40 -9.85
C GLY A 37 0.89 14.33 -9.00
N SER A 38 0.84 14.62 -7.70
CA SER A 38 2.02 14.58 -6.81
C SER A 38 2.61 13.18 -6.53
N GLY A 39 2.17 12.14 -7.25
CA GLY A 39 2.68 10.78 -7.10
C GLY A 39 2.01 9.92 -6.01
N LYS A 40 1.01 10.39 -5.27
CA LYS A 40 0.37 9.63 -4.16
C LYS A 40 -0.11 8.23 -4.56
N SER A 41 -0.96 8.17 -5.58
CA SER A 41 -1.51 6.90 -6.06
C SER A 41 -0.40 6.03 -6.65
N THR A 42 0.64 6.63 -7.24
CA THR A 42 1.83 5.93 -7.72
C THR A 42 2.59 5.28 -6.55
N THR A 43 2.87 6.03 -5.49
CA THR A 43 3.52 5.54 -4.26
C THR A 43 2.75 4.36 -3.67
N LEU A 44 1.44 4.47 -3.52
CA LEU A 44 0.60 3.37 -3.00
C LEU A 44 0.60 2.14 -3.92
N LYS A 45 0.57 2.35 -5.24
CA LYS A 45 0.64 1.25 -6.23
C LYS A 45 2.00 0.54 -6.24
N MET A 46 3.09 1.25 -5.93
CA MET A 46 4.44 0.66 -5.85
C MET A 46 4.57 -0.31 -4.69
N ILE A 47 3.98 -0.01 -3.52
CA ILE A 47 4.01 -0.91 -2.35
C ILE A 47 3.42 -2.29 -2.69
N ASN A 48 2.32 -2.31 -3.42
CA ASN A 48 1.63 -3.54 -3.81
C ASN A 48 2.14 -4.16 -5.12
N ARG A 49 3.23 -3.61 -5.68
CA ARG A 49 3.78 -3.99 -6.98
C ARG A 49 2.72 -4.04 -8.08
N LEU A 50 1.78 -3.09 -8.05
CA LEU A 50 0.89 -2.82 -9.18
C LEU A 50 1.61 -1.98 -10.25
N VAL A 51 2.60 -1.20 -9.80
CA VAL A 51 3.55 -0.46 -10.63
C VAL A 51 4.94 -0.75 -10.06
N GLU A 52 5.89 -1.14 -10.90
CA GLU A 52 7.29 -1.31 -10.47
C GLU A 52 7.97 0.06 -10.36
N HIS A 53 8.76 0.27 -9.31
CA HIS A 53 9.64 1.45 -9.18
C HIS A 53 10.86 1.30 -10.10
N ASP A 54 11.50 2.41 -10.47
CA ASP A 54 12.67 2.38 -11.37
C ASP A 54 13.98 2.23 -10.58
N SER A 55 14.08 2.89 -9.43
CA SER A 55 15.26 2.86 -8.56
C SER A 55 14.88 2.88 -7.07
N GLY A 56 15.89 2.64 -6.21
CA GLY A 56 15.73 2.50 -4.77
C GLY A 56 15.18 1.15 -4.36
N THR A 57 14.85 1.02 -3.08
CA THR A 57 14.35 -0.21 -2.47
C THR A 57 13.08 0.05 -1.67
N ILE A 58 12.08 -0.81 -1.83
CA ILE A 58 10.90 -0.85 -0.97
C ILE A 58 10.95 -2.14 -0.17
N ARG A 59 10.88 -2.04 1.16
CA ARG A 59 10.84 -3.20 2.06
C ARG A 59 9.47 -3.32 2.71
N PHE A 60 8.96 -4.55 2.78
CA PHE A 60 7.78 -4.91 3.54
C PHE A 60 8.12 -5.98 4.56
N ALA A 61 7.89 -5.69 5.84
CA ALA A 61 8.24 -6.55 6.96
C ALA A 61 9.72 -6.98 6.94
N GLY A 62 10.62 -6.03 6.65
CA GLY A 62 12.08 -6.25 6.63
C GLY A 62 12.62 -6.93 5.36
N GLN A 63 11.76 -7.34 4.41
CA GLN A 63 12.17 -8.00 3.17
C GLN A 63 11.89 -7.10 1.96
N ASP A 64 12.76 -7.12 0.96
CA ASP A 64 12.50 -6.43 -0.31
C ASP A 64 11.22 -6.99 -0.96
N ILE A 65 10.36 -6.11 -1.47
CA ILE A 65 9.14 -6.51 -2.16
C ILE A 65 9.43 -7.24 -3.48
N ARG A 66 10.59 -7.00 -4.11
CA ARG A 66 11.02 -7.63 -5.37
C ARG A 66 11.42 -9.09 -5.18
N GLU A 67 11.99 -9.43 -4.03
CA GLU A 67 12.38 -10.80 -3.66
C GLU A 67 11.18 -11.67 -3.26
N GLN A 68 10.05 -11.06 -2.91
CA GLN A 68 8.84 -11.76 -2.52
C GLN A 68 7.97 -12.14 -3.73
N PRO A 69 7.37 -13.35 -3.75
CA PRO A 69 6.36 -13.70 -4.74
C PRO A 69 5.18 -12.72 -4.69
N VAL A 70 4.81 -12.16 -5.84
CA VAL A 70 3.78 -11.10 -5.95
C VAL A 70 2.44 -11.52 -5.33
N LEU A 71 2.05 -12.79 -5.49
CA LEU A 71 0.80 -13.31 -4.91
C LEU A 71 0.84 -13.35 -3.37
N ALA A 72 1.98 -13.73 -2.79
CA ALA A 72 2.16 -13.76 -1.34
C ALA A 72 2.17 -12.33 -0.75
N LEU A 73 2.83 -11.39 -1.44
CA LEU A 73 2.84 -9.98 -1.06
C LEU A 73 1.42 -9.39 -1.04
N ARG A 74 0.67 -9.58 -2.13
CA ARG A 74 -0.72 -9.07 -2.28
C ARG A 74 -1.69 -9.68 -1.28
N ARG A 75 -1.52 -10.93 -0.87
CA ARG A 75 -2.36 -11.56 0.17
C ARG A 75 -2.14 -10.98 1.56
N ARG A 76 -0.97 -10.37 1.81
CA ARG A 76 -0.62 -9.72 3.08
C ARG A 76 -1.04 -8.25 3.12
N MET A 77 -1.54 -7.69 2.01
CA MET A 77 -1.91 -6.28 1.89
C MET A 77 -3.33 -6.11 1.34
N GLY A 78 -4.21 -5.47 2.10
CA GLY A 78 -5.48 -5.00 1.58
C GLY A 78 -5.29 -3.73 0.75
N TYR A 79 -5.77 -3.71 -0.49
CA TYR A 79 -5.75 -2.53 -1.35
C TYR A 79 -7.17 -2.16 -1.78
N ALA A 80 -7.63 -0.97 -1.36
CA ALA A 80 -8.90 -0.40 -1.81
C ALA A 80 -8.64 0.56 -2.97
N ILE A 81 -9.20 0.24 -4.14
CA ILE A 81 -9.07 1.03 -5.37
C ILE A 81 -9.94 2.30 -5.32
N GLN A 82 -9.44 3.39 -5.91
CA GLN A 82 -10.15 4.67 -5.97
C GLN A 82 -11.39 4.63 -6.89
N SER A 83 -11.38 3.82 -7.95
CA SER A 83 -12.55 3.61 -8.81
C SER A 83 -13.18 2.26 -8.54
N ILE A 84 -14.51 2.22 -8.49
CA ILE A 84 -15.27 0.99 -8.31
C ILE A 84 -15.20 0.15 -9.59
N GLY A 85 -14.53 -1.00 -9.53
CA GLY A 85 -14.72 -2.09 -10.49
C GLY A 85 -15.95 -2.89 -10.08
N LEU A 86 -17.12 -2.41 -10.48
CA LEU A 86 -18.39 -3.09 -10.24
C LEU A 86 -18.50 -4.26 -11.21
N PHE A 87 -18.42 -5.49 -10.71
CA PHE A 87 -18.75 -6.66 -11.52
C PHE A 87 -20.23 -6.58 -11.92
N PRO A 88 -20.57 -6.79 -13.21
CA PRO A 88 -21.92 -6.55 -13.74
C PRO A 88 -23.00 -7.53 -13.25
N THR A 89 -22.70 -8.42 -12.30
CA THR A 89 -23.68 -9.33 -11.72
C THR A 89 -24.25 -8.74 -10.44
N GLY A 90 -25.50 -8.25 -10.53
CA GLY A 90 -26.27 -7.69 -9.43
C GLY A 90 -26.52 -8.69 -8.31
N ARG A 91 -25.60 -8.79 -7.35
CA ARG A 91 -25.90 -9.12 -5.96
C ARG A 91 -24.76 -8.66 -5.06
N TRP A 92 -24.91 -7.47 -4.49
CA TRP A 92 -23.99 -6.95 -3.49
C TRP A 92 -24.10 -7.78 -2.21
N ARG A 93 -23.21 -8.76 -2.03
CA ARG A 93 -22.95 -9.30 -0.70
C ARG A 93 -21.93 -8.39 -0.04
N ARG A 94 -22.33 -7.73 1.05
CA ARG A 94 -21.42 -6.93 1.89
C ARG A 94 -20.22 -7.81 2.24
N ILE A 95 -19.02 -7.39 1.83
CA ILE A 95 -17.78 -7.97 2.33
C ILE A 95 -17.74 -7.58 3.81
N SER A 96 -18.20 -8.47 4.68
CA SER A 96 -18.02 -8.28 6.12
C SER A 96 -16.52 -8.25 6.38
N PRO A 97 -15.98 -7.22 7.04
CA PRO A 97 -14.60 -7.27 7.50
C PRO A 97 -14.42 -8.55 8.34
N PRO A 98 -13.26 -9.22 8.29
CA PRO A 98 -12.98 -10.31 9.22
C PRO A 98 -13.23 -9.76 10.63
N SER A 99 -14.10 -10.46 11.37
CA SER A 99 -14.48 -10.08 12.72
C SER A 99 -13.22 -10.00 13.58
N ARG A 100 -12.68 -8.80 13.75
CA ARG A 100 -11.74 -8.53 14.83
C ARG A 100 -12.53 -8.69 16.11
N SER A 101 -12.34 -9.83 16.79
CA SER A 101 -12.61 -9.94 18.20
C SER A 101 -11.69 -8.96 18.92
N CYS A 102 -12.13 -7.71 18.99
CA CYS A 102 -11.55 -6.70 19.86
C CYS A 102 -11.86 -7.17 21.30
N ARG A 103 -10.99 -7.99 21.87
CA ARG A 103 -10.97 -8.24 23.32
C ARG A 103 -10.64 -6.90 23.96
N SER A 104 -11.64 -6.25 24.52
CA SER A 104 -11.47 -5.14 25.44
C SER A 104 -10.66 -5.64 26.63
N GLY A 105 -9.39 -5.26 26.68
CA GLY A 105 -8.56 -5.34 27.87
C GLY A 105 -9.17 -4.42 28.93
N ARG A 106 -9.70 -5.03 29.98
CA ARG A 106 -10.19 -4.40 31.20
C ARG A 106 -9.02 -3.65 31.86
N ALA A 107 -8.97 -2.32 31.73
CA ALA A 107 -8.13 -1.49 32.58
C ALA A 107 -8.68 -1.56 34.01
N LYS A 108 -7.89 -2.13 34.93
CA LYS A 108 -8.09 -2.06 36.37
C LYS A 108 -7.22 -0.91 36.90
N LYS A 109 -7.87 -0.09 37.74
CA LYS A 109 -7.39 1.03 38.55
C LYS A 109 -7.11 2.34 37.83
#